data_AF-A0A8C5CB87-F1
#
_entry.id   AF-A0A8C5CB87-F1
#
_cell.length_a   1.000
_cell.length_b   1.000
_cell.length_c   1.000
_cell.angle_alpha   90.00
_cell.angle_beta   90.00
_cell.angle_gamma   90.00
#
_symmetry.space_group_name_H-M   'P 1'
#
loop_
_entity.id
_entity.type
_entity.pdbx_description
1 polymer ?
#
loop_
_entity_poly.entity_id
_entity_poly.type
_entity_poly.pdbx_seq_one_letter_code
_entity_poly.pdbx_strand_id
1 'polypeptide(L)'
;IFNTASMLLQPQNSNHVLAQKEPLPPYNNHTICSHLEPTPDEALEDRALLDDIVWPKPPGPTSLNQTSDPVHSLFAILPSKGGRERRVGDQLEALVEMQDFQGRPKHYGGDFLVARLHSPELGAGVAGTVADHLNGSYSALFPLLWEGPAQVTITMVHSSEAVAVLQRLREQRSDRVFFQSLFRSGELSETSVCNMCLPHNRPQEPLCNYTDLHTGEPWYCLKPKRLSCDTRINHFKGGYKKDLVTNKEALLFQRSGAVPCFILHL
;
A
#
# COMPACT_ATOMS: atom_id res chain seq x y z
N ILE A 1 -10.19 -41.26 17.75
CA ILE A 1 -11.18 -41.21 16.63
C ILE A 1 -11.23 -39.76 16.18
N PHE A 2 -10.34 -39.41 15.26
CA PHE A 2 -10.30 -38.16 14.52
C PHE A 2 -9.84 -38.55 13.12
N ASN A 3 -10.74 -38.48 12.14
CA ASN A 3 -10.41 -38.67 10.73
C ASN A 3 -10.27 -37.30 10.08
N THR A 4 -9.05 -36.95 9.72
CA THR A 4 -8.71 -35.85 8.82
C THR A 4 -8.85 -36.33 7.38
N ALA A 5 -9.80 -35.76 6.63
CA ALA A 5 -9.87 -35.94 5.19
C ALA A 5 -8.96 -34.91 4.52
N SER A 6 -7.89 -35.38 3.89
CA SER A 6 -6.99 -34.58 3.06
C SER A 6 -7.56 -34.55 1.63
N MET A 7 -7.97 -33.37 1.15
CA MET A 7 -8.32 -33.19 -0.26
C MET A 7 -7.06 -32.85 -1.05
N LEU A 8 -6.54 -33.85 -1.75
CA LEU A 8 -5.53 -33.71 -2.79
C LEU A 8 -6.16 -33.04 -4.02
N LEU A 9 -5.71 -31.82 -4.35
CA LEU A 9 -5.94 -31.22 -5.66
C LEU A 9 -4.91 -31.78 -6.65
N GLN A 10 -5.39 -32.52 -7.65
CA GLN A 10 -4.57 -32.96 -8.79
C GLN A 10 -4.29 -31.77 -9.73
N PRO A 11 -3.07 -31.65 -10.29
CA PRO A 11 -2.79 -30.62 -11.28
C PRO A 11 -3.38 -31.01 -12.63
N GLN A 12 -4.17 -30.12 -13.23
CA GLN A 12 -4.61 -30.27 -14.61
C GLN A 12 -3.45 -29.95 -15.57
N ASN A 13 -3.20 -30.91 -16.46
CA ASN A 13 -2.20 -30.85 -17.51
C ASN A 13 -2.70 -29.93 -18.62
N SER A 14 -2.14 -28.72 -18.74
CA SER A 14 -2.40 -27.82 -19.87
C SER A 14 -1.12 -27.67 -20.69
N ASN A 15 -1.19 -28.10 -21.95
CA ASN A 15 -0.10 -28.05 -22.92
C ASN A 15 0.25 -26.58 -23.21
N HIS A 16 1.36 -26.08 -22.64
CA HIS A 16 1.93 -24.80 -23.03
C HIS A 16 2.58 -24.92 -24.42
N VAL A 17 1.92 -24.35 -25.41
CA VAL A 17 2.54 -23.92 -26.66
C VAL A 17 3.65 -22.94 -26.29
N LEU A 18 4.87 -23.18 -26.79
CA LEU A 18 6.03 -22.29 -26.68
C LEU A 18 5.68 -20.92 -27.29
N ALA A 19 5.16 -20.00 -26.47
CA ALA A 19 5.12 -18.60 -26.79
C ALA A 19 6.54 -18.05 -26.66
N GLN A 20 7.09 -17.55 -27.76
CA GLN A 20 8.37 -16.86 -27.79
C GLN A 20 8.35 -15.74 -26.75
N LYS A 21 9.29 -15.78 -25.82
CA LYS A 21 9.47 -14.79 -24.75
C LYS A 21 9.84 -13.46 -25.42
N GLU A 22 8.86 -12.57 -25.55
CA GLU A 22 9.14 -11.20 -25.98
C GLU A 22 10.21 -10.57 -25.08
N PRO A 23 11.10 -9.71 -25.61
CA PRO A 23 12.07 -8.99 -24.80
C PRO A 23 11.32 -8.16 -23.76
N LEU A 24 11.52 -8.50 -22.49
CA LEU A 24 10.88 -7.84 -21.36
C LEU A 24 11.26 -6.35 -21.36
N PRO A 25 10.31 -5.43 -21.17
CA PRO A 25 10.59 -4.01 -21.17
C PRO A 25 11.63 -3.65 -20.09
N PRO A 26 12.45 -2.61 -20.33
CA PRO A 26 13.56 -2.25 -19.46
C PRO A 26 13.07 -1.96 -18.03
N TYR A 27 13.73 -2.58 -17.06
CA TYR A 27 13.54 -2.32 -15.63
C TYR A 27 13.93 -0.86 -15.36
N ASN A 28 12.93 -0.01 -15.15
CA ASN A 28 13.15 1.42 -15.05
C ASN A 28 13.58 1.76 -13.61
N ASN A 29 14.89 1.83 -13.39
CA ASN A 29 15.56 2.22 -12.15
C ASN A 29 15.29 3.69 -11.79
N HIS A 30 14.06 4.02 -11.39
CA HIS A 30 13.76 5.31 -10.73
C HIS A 30 13.95 5.27 -9.22
N THR A 31 14.58 4.22 -8.70
CA THR A 31 14.95 4.13 -7.29
C THR A 31 16.22 4.96 -7.05
N ILE A 32 16.27 5.70 -5.94
CA ILE A 32 17.40 6.55 -5.50
C ILE A 32 18.72 5.75 -5.30
N CYS A 33 18.69 4.43 -5.50
CA CYS A 33 19.68 3.43 -5.16
C CYS A 33 20.28 2.74 -6.39
N SER A 34 20.71 3.47 -7.42
CA SER A 34 21.25 2.88 -8.67
C SER A 34 22.55 2.07 -8.52
N HIS A 35 23.17 2.03 -7.33
CA HIS A 35 24.36 1.22 -7.05
C HIS A 35 24.05 -0.16 -6.48
N LEU A 36 22.80 -0.44 -6.14
CA LEU A 36 22.34 -1.77 -5.70
C LEU A 36 21.67 -2.42 -6.90
N GLU A 37 22.48 -3.01 -7.78
CA GLU A 37 21.94 -3.83 -8.86
C GLU A 37 21.58 -5.21 -8.30
N PRO A 38 20.29 -5.61 -8.37
CA PRO A 38 19.89 -6.94 -7.93
C PRO A 38 20.56 -7.98 -8.82
N THR A 39 20.88 -9.14 -8.23
CA THR A 39 21.23 -10.33 -9.00
C THR A 39 20.07 -10.74 -9.93
N PRO A 40 20.32 -11.54 -10.98
CA PRO A 40 19.24 -11.98 -11.88
C PRO A 40 18.10 -12.70 -11.16
N ASP A 41 18.41 -13.49 -10.13
CA ASP A 41 17.40 -14.21 -9.34
C ASP A 41 16.60 -13.25 -8.44
N GLU A 42 17.26 -12.30 -7.76
CA GLU A 42 16.58 -11.26 -6.99
C GLU A 42 15.70 -10.37 -7.88
N ALA A 43 16.13 -10.06 -9.10
CA ALA A 43 15.34 -9.27 -10.03
C ALA A 43 14.09 -10.02 -10.53
N LEU A 44 14.15 -11.35 -10.63
CA LEU A 44 12.99 -12.20 -10.96
C LEU A 44 12.02 -12.26 -9.78
N GLU A 45 12.53 -12.44 -8.56
CA GLU A 45 11.73 -12.45 -7.35
C GLU A 45 11.07 -11.08 -7.10
N ASP A 46 11.83 -9.99 -7.18
CA ASP A 46 11.32 -8.61 -7.05
C ASP A 46 10.19 -8.36 -8.05
N ARG A 47 10.34 -8.81 -9.30
CA ARG A 47 9.27 -8.67 -10.30
C ARG A 47 8.01 -9.45 -9.92
N ALA A 48 8.14 -10.69 -9.49
CA ALA A 48 7.00 -11.49 -9.05
C ALA A 48 6.27 -10.83 -7.86
N LEU A 49 7.03 -10.34 -6.88
CA LEU A 49 6.49 -9.63 -5.72
C LEU A 49 5.81 -8.31 -6.12
N LEU A 50 6.39 -7.56 -7.05
CA LEU A 50 5.80 -6.32 -7.55
C LEU A 50 4.51 -6.58 -8.33
N ASP A 51 4.45 -7.65 -9.12
CA ASP A 51 3.25 -8.09 -9.84
C ASP A 51 2.12 -8.47 -8.87
N ASP A 52 2.43 -9.10 -7.74
CA ASP A 52 1.46 -9.47 -6.69
C ASP A 52 0.87 -8.28 -5.92
N ILE A 53 1.56 -7.14 -5.90
CA ILE A 53 1.12 -5.92 -5.19
C ILE A 53 0.66 -4.80 -6.13
N VAL A 54 0.41 -5.11 -7.40
CA VAL A 54 -0.11 -4.15 -8.38
C VAL A 54 -1.44 -3.59 -7.88
N TRP A 55 -1.51 -2.27 -7.83
CA TRP A 55 -2.72 -1.53 -7.46
C TRP A 55 -3.25 -0.74 -8.66
N PRO A 56 -4.57 -0.70 -8.90
CA PRO A 56 -5.16 0.07 -10.00
C PRO A 56 -4.81 1.56 -9.88
N LYS A 57 -4.37 2.17 -10.99
CA LYS A 57 -4.05 3.60 -11.06
C LYS A 57 -5.18 4.37 -11.73
N PRO A 58 -5.46 5.62 -11.30
CA PRO A 58 -6.40 6.48 -11.99
C PRO A 58 -5.92 6.77 -13.43
N PRO A 59 -6.84 7.05 -14.37
CA PRO A 59 -6.53 7.22 -15.79
C PRO A 59 -5.66 8.44 -16.11
N GLY A 60 -5.46 9.35 -15.16
CA GLY A 60 -4.58 10.49 -15.32
C GLY A 60 -4.70 11.50 -14.17
N PRO A 61 -4.11 12.70 -14.35
CA PRO A 61 -4.26 13.79 -13.40
C PRO A 61 -5.74 14.22 -13.32
N THR A 62 -6.32 14.09 -12.14
CA THR A 62 -7.74 14.39 -11.89
C THR A 62 -7.86 15.62 -11.00
N SER A 63 -8.83 16.49 -11.26
CA SER A 63 -9.12 17.61 -10.35
C SER A 63 -9.73 17.09 -9.05
N LEU A 64 -9.58 17.81 -7.93
CA LEU A 64 -10.13 17.37 -6.64
C LEU A 64 -11.64 17.08 -6.72
N ASN A 65 -12.39 17.86 -7.50
CA ASN A 65 -13.84 17.67 -7.63
C ASN A 65 -14.25 16.39 -8.38
N GLN A 66 -13.29 15.70 -9.00
CA GLN A 66 -13.47 14.46 -9.75
C GLN A 66 -12.89 13.24 -9.01
N THR A 67 -12.33 13.45 -7.80
CA THR A 67 -11.86 12.36 -6.95
C THR A 67 -13.03 11.74 -6.22
N SER A 68 -12.85 10.50 -5.76
CA SER A 68 -13.90 9.77 -5.05
C SER A 68 -14.33 10.48 -3.76
N ASP A 69 -15.62 10.52 -3.50
CA ASP A 69 -16.24 11.16 -2.35
C ASP A 69 -17.17 10.17 -1.61
N PRO A 70 -16.86 9.81 -0.36
CA PRO A 70 -17.66 8.85 0.37
C PRO A 70 -19.03 9.41 0.78
N VAL A 71 -19.22 10.73 0.77
CA VAL A 71 -20.49 11.38 1.13
C VAL A 71 -21.55 11.18 0.04
N HIS A 72 -21.15 11.28 -1.22
CA HIS A 72 -22.04 11.05 -2.37
C HIS A 72 -22.16 9.58 -2.76
N SER A 73 -21.19 8.77 -2.35
CA SER A 73 -21.18 7.34 -2.63
C SER A 73 -22.20 6.59 -1.77
N LEU A 74 -22.65 5.45 -2.28
CA LEU A 74 -23.67 4.63 -1.62
C LEU A 74 -23.30 3.16 -1.69
N PHE A 75 -23.93 2.36 -0.83
CA PHE A 75 -23.91 0.93 -0.96
C PHE A 75 -25.30 0.34 -0.77
N ALA A 76 -25.53 -0.79 -1.40
CA ALA A 76 -26.74 -1.58 -1.26
C ALA A 76 -26.37 -3.00 -0.88
N ILE A 77 -27.04 -3.51 0.15
CA ILE A 77 -26.91 -4.90 0.53
C ILE A 77 -27.70 -5.76 -0.46
N LEU A 78 -27.04 -6.75 -1.07
CA LEU A 78 -27.68 -7.61 -2.05
C LEU A 78 -28.60 -8.65 -1.38
N PRO A 79 -29.69 -9.04 -2.07
CA PRO A 79 -30.59 -10.08 -1.58
C PRO A 79 -29.86 -11.43 -1.49
N SER A 80 -30.29 -12.25 -0.53
CA SER A 80 -29.77 -13.62 -0.39
C SER A 80 -30.11 -14.44 -1.63
N LYS A 81 -29.14 -15.25 -2.10
CA LYS A 81 -29.34 -16.16 -3.24
C LYS A 81 -30.46 -17.15 -2.90
N GLY A 82 -31.61 -16.98 -3.54
CA GLY A 82 -32.80 -17.82 -3.33
C GLY A 82 -33.87 -17.25 -2.40
N GLY A 83 -33.80 -15.98 -2.01
CA GLY A 83 -34.87 -15.30 -1.26
C GLY A 83 -35.10 -15.84 0.16
N ARG A 84 -34.16 -16.64 0.68
CA ARG A 84 -34.21 -17.19 2.03
C ARG A 84 -33.63 -16.20 3.04
N GLU A 85 -34.14 -16.28 4.26
CA GLU A 85 -33.58 -15.63 5.45
C GLU A 85 -32.09 -16.01 5.63
N ARG A 86 -31.28 -15.04 6.03
CA ARG A 86 -29.82 -15.19 6.15
C ARG A 86 -29.49 -16.03 7.38
N ARG A 87 -28.49 -16.88 7.28
CA ARG A 87 -28.07 -17.79 8.35
C ARG A 87 -26.61 -17.64 8.69
N VAL A 88 -26.24 -18.04 9.90
CA VAL A 88 -24.84 -18.22 10.27
C VAL A 88 -24.19 -19.22 9.32
N GLY A 89 -23.00 -18.87 8.82
CA GLY A 89 -22.27 -19.60 7.79
C GLY A 89 -22.52 -19.10 6.37
N ASP A 90 -23.56 -18.28 6.14
CA ASP A 90 -23.76 -17.64 4.85
C ASP A 90 -22.76 -16.50 4.62
N GLN A 91 -22.73 -15.98 3.39
CA GLN A 91 -21.99 -14.78 3.04
C GLN A 91 -22.96 -13.67 2.62
N LEU A 92 -22.80 -12.52 3.25
CA LEU A 92 -23.48 -11.29 2.91
C LEU A 92 -22.66 -10.53 1.85
N GLU A 93 -23.32 -10.03 0.81
CA GLU A 93 -22.69 -9.17 -0.19
C GLU A 93 -23.33 -7.78 -0.16
N ALA A 94 -22.49 -6.75 -0.24
CA ALA A 94 -22.91 -5.38 -0.47
C ALA A 94 -22.22 -4.83 -1.72
N LEU A 95 -23.00 -4.25 -2.63
CA LEU A 95 -22.51 -3.53 -3.79
C LEU A 95 -22.29 -2.07 -3.40
N VAL A 96 -21.09 -1.56 -3.63
CA VAL A 96 -20.71 -0.17 -3.41
C VAL A 96 -20.60 0.53 -4.76
N GLU A 97 -21.24 1.69 -4.89
CA GLU A 97 -21.13 2.55 -6.05
C GLU A 97 -20.42 3.84 -5.66
N MET A 98 -19.21 4.02 -6.18
CA MET A 98 -18.38 5.17 -5.89
C MET A 98 -18.78 6.35 -6.77
N GLN A 99 -18.87 7.53 -6.17
CA GLN A 99 -19.16 8.79 -6.84
C GLN A 99 -18.07 9.82 -6.55
N ASP A 100 -17.93 10.80 -7.43
CA ASP A 100 -17.06 11.95 -7.20
C ASP A 100 -17.74 13.04 -6.34
N PHE A 101 -17.00 14.09 -5.99
CA PHE A 101 -17.51 15.26 -5.24
C PHE A 101 -18.64 16.02 -5.95
N GLN A 102 -18.93 15.71 -7.22
CA GLN A 102 -20.04 16.28 -8.00
C GLN A 102 -21.24 15.31 -8.07
N GLY A 103 -21.20 14.18 -7.35
CA GLY A 103 -22.24 13.15 -7.38
C GLY A 103 -22.29 12.38 -8.69
N ARG A 104 -21.20 12.36 -9.48
CA ARG A 104 -21.13 11.59 -10.71
C ARG A 104 -20.54 10.22 -10.45
N PRO A 105 -21.06 9.15 -11.07
CA PRO A 105 -20.48 7.82 -10.97
C PRO A 105 -19.02 7.80 -11.42
N LYS A 106 -18.18 7.08 -10.68
CA LYS A 106 -16.81 6.77 -11.09
C LYS A 106 -16.81 5.74 -12.21
N HIS A 107 -15.72 5.73 -12.99
CA HIS A 107 -15.52 4.80 -14.11
C HIS A 107 -14.22 4.00 -13.99
N TYR A 108 -13.57 4.08 -12.83
CA TYR A 108 -12.33 3.38 -12.51
C TYR A 108 -12.29 3.10 -11.01
N GLY A 109 -11.56 2.05 -10.64
CA GLY A 109 -11.37 1.62 -9.26
C GLY A 109 -10.13 2.21 -8.59
N GLY A 110 -9.57 1.45 -7.64
CA GLY A 110 -8.34 1.75 -6.92
C GLY A 110 -8.55 2.51 -5.62
N ASP A 111 -9.79 2.77 -5.21
CA ASP A 111 -10.08 3.36 -3.90
C ASP A 111 -9.77 2.33 -2.80
N PHE A 112 -9.14 2.78 -1.71
CA PHE A 112 -8.86 1.92 -0.57
C PHE A 112 -10.06 1.91 0.37
N LEU A 113 -10.86 0.83 0.27
CA LEU A 113 -12.03 0.61 1.11
C LEU A 113 -11.73 -0.43 2.20
N VAL A 114 -12.25 -0.16 3.40
CA VAL A 114 -12.30 -1.13 4.49
C VAL A 114 -13.75 -1.42 4.81
N ALA A 115 -14.12 -2.70 4.77
CA ALA A 115 -15.46 -3.17 5.05
C ALA A 115 -15.47 -3.91 6.40
N ARG A 116 -16.45 -3.64 7.25
CA ARG A 116 -16.65 -4.30 8.54
C ARG A 116 -18.11 -4.63 8.76
N LEU A 117 -18.37 -5.86 9.20
CA LEU A 117 -19.63 -6.26 9.82
C LEU A 117 -19.39 -6.34 11.33
N HIS A 118 -20.24 -5.71 12.15
CA HIS A 118 -20.05 -5.75 13.60
C HIS A 118 -21.34 -5.62 14.38
N SER A 119 -21.37 -6.19 15.57
CA SER A 119 -22.48 -6.08 16.51
C SER A 119 -21.96 -5.48 17.82
N PRO A 120 -22.25 -4.20 18.11
CA PRO A 120 -21.85 -3.57 19.35
C PRO A 120 -22.41 -4.31 20.58
N GLU A 121 -23.64 -4.79 20.50
CA GLU A 121 -24.33 -5.50 21.59
C GLU A 121 -23.65 -6.82 21.95
N LEU A 122 -23.17 -7.57 20.94
CA LEU A 122 -22.51 -8.85 21.12
C LEU A 122 -20.99 -8.72 21.28
N GLY A 123 -20.41 -7.52 21.12
CA GLY A 123 -18.97 -7.33 21.04
C GLY A 123 -18.32 -8.09 19.87
N ALA A 124 -19.10 -8.43 18.83
CA ALA A 124 -18.67 -9.23 17.70
C ALA A 124 -18.28 -8.36 16.51
N GLY A 125 -17.34 -8.82 15.69
CA GLY A 125 -16.97 -8.12 14.47
C GLY A 125 -16.12 -8.98 13.54
N VAL A 126 -16.28 -8.75 12.24
CA VAL A 126 -15.50 -9.39 11.20
C VAL A 126 -15.17 -8.40 10.09
N ALA A 127 -13.96 -8.51 9.54
CA ALA A 127 -13.56 -7.75 8.36
C ALA A 127 -14.21 -8.38 7.12
N GLY A 128 -14.77 -7.53 6.26
CA GLY A 128 -15.24 -7.94 4.94
C GLY A 128 -14.09 -7.95 3.93
N THR A 129 -14.20 -8.80 2.92
CA THR A 129 -13.34 -8.78 1.75
C THR A 129 -13.90 -7.81 0.72
N VAL A 130 -13.08 -6.88 0.23
CA VAL A 130 -13.47 -5.94 -0.83
C VAL A 130 -12.87 -6.40 -2.16
N ALA A 131 -13.72 -6.53 -3.17
CA ALA A 131 -13.36 -6.77 -4.56
C ALA A 131 -13.62 -5.50 -5.38
N ASP A 132 -12.60 -5.01 -6.06
CA ASP A 132 -12.69 -3.87 -6.97
C ASP A 132 -13.07 -4.36 -8.38
N HIS A 133 -14.15 -3.82 -8.94
CA HIS A 133 -14.61 -4.17 -10.30
C HIS A 133 -13.94 -3.33 -11.39
N LEU A 134 -13.02 -2.44 -11.01
CA LEU A 134 -12.22 -1.57 -11.88
C LEU A 134 -13.05 -0.58 -12.71
N ASN A 135 -14.31 -0.37 -12.35
CA ASN A 135 -15.26 0.46 -13.10
C ASN A 135 -15.97 1.50 -12.21
N GLY A 136 -15.48 1.73 -10.99
CA GLY A 136 -16.11 2.60 -9.99
C GLY A 136 -17.09 1.90 -9.06
N SER A 137 -17.31 0.59 -9.22
CA SER A 137 -18.08 -0.23 -8.28
C SER A 137 -17.20 -1.25 -7.56
N TYR A 138 -17.64 -1.66 -6.37
CA TYR A 138 -16.94 -2.65 -5.53
C TYR A 138 -17.95 -3.62 -4.90
N SER A 139 -17.55 -4.87 -4.71
CA SER A 139 -18.30 -5.82 -3.87
C SER A 139 -17.61 -5.97 -2.51
N ALA A 140 -18.37 -5.79 -1.43
CA ALA A 140 -17.94 -6.08 -0.07
C ALA A 140 -18.62 -7.36 0.42
N LEU A 141 -17.82 -8.37 0.76
CA LEU A 141 -18.26 -9.70 1.16
C LEU A 141 -18.00 -9.93 2.65
N PHE A 142 -19.04 -10.27 3.40
CA PHE A 142 -18.96 -10.49 4.85
C PHE A 142 -19.40 -11.90 5.20
N PRO A 143 -18.56 -12.72 5.85
CA PRO A 143 -19.02 -13.98 6.42
C PRO A 143 -19.95 -13.70 7.61
N LEU A 144 -21.09 -14.39 7.67
CA LEU A 144 -22.03 -14.28 8.79
C LEU A 144 -21.63 -15.26 9.89
N LEU A 145 -20.99 -14.76 10.93
CA LEU A 145 -20.37 -15.59 11.98
C LEU A 145 -21.22 -15.73 13.26
N TRP A 146 -22.31 -14.96 13.38
CA TRP A 146 -23.19 -14.98 14.56
C TRP A 146 -24.63 -14.68 14.16
N GLU A 147 -25.55 -15.10 15.02
CA GLU A 147 -26.97 -14.77 14.95
C GLU A 147 -27.24 -13.45 15.70
N GLY A 148 -28.17 -12.64 15.21
CA GLY A 148 -28.57 -11.37 15.83
C GLY A 148 -28.11 -10.11 15.08
N PRO A 149 -28.42 -8.92 15.62
CA PRO A 149 -28.23 -7.65 14.91
C PRO A 149 -26.77 -7.41 14.53
N ALA A 150 -26.57 -6.89 13.32
CA ALA A 150 -25.24 -6.58 12.79
C ALA A 150 -25.26 -5.30 11.94
N GLN A 151 -24.22 -4.50 12.06
CA GLN A 151 -24.07 -3.24 11.34
C GLN A 151 -22.97 -3.39 10.29
N VAL A 152 -23.31 -3.05 9.05
CA VAL A 152 -22.36 -2.98 7.95
C VAL A 152 -21.80 -1.57 7.89
N THR A 153 -20.48 -1.47 7.96
CA THR A 153 -19.74 -0.22 7.82
C THR A 153 -18.74 -0.39 6.70
N ILE A 154 -18.82 0.47 5.68
CA ILE A 154 -17.85 0.54 4.60
C ILE A 154 -17.20 1.92 4.69
N THR A 155 -15.88 1.95 4.85
CA THR A 155 -15.12 3.19 5.01
C THR A 155 -14.15 3.33 3.86
N MET A 156 -14.27 4.41 3.09
CA MET A 156 -13.24 4.82 2.16
C MET A 156 -12.12 5.49 2.96
N VAL A 157 -10.97 4.83 3.05
CA VAL A 157 -9.80 5.35 3.77
C VAL A 157 -9.05 6.35 2.88
N HIS A 158 -8.85 5.99 1.61
CA HIS A 158 -8.17 6.82 0.61
C HIS A 158 -8.85 6.66 -0.75
N SER A 159 -9.00 7.77 -1.48
CA SER A 159 -9.40 7.68 -2.90
C SER A 159 -8.27 7.08 -3.73
N SER A 160 -8.60 6.57 -4.91
CA SER A 160 -7.66 6.06 -5.92
C SER A 160 -6.56 7.08 -6.26
N GLU A 161 -6.89 8.38 -6.27
CA GLU A 161 -5.91 9.44 -6.49
C GLU A 161 -4.96 9.62 -5.30
N ALA A 162 -5.47 9.52 -4.07
CA ALA A 162 -4.65 9.55 -2.86
C ALA A 162 -3.71 8.33 -2.80
N VAL A 163 -4.21 7.14 -3.14
CA VAL A 163 -3.41 5.91 -3.22
C VAL A 163 -2.33 6.05 -4.28
N ALA A 164 -2.62 6.61 -5.45
CA ALA A 164 -1.62 6.88 -6.49
C ALA A 164 -0.49 7.81 -6.01
N VAL A 165 -0.82 8.84 -5.20
CA VAL A 165 0.20 9.71 -4.57
C VAL A 165 1.05 8.91 -3.58
N LEU A 166 0.45 8.09 -2.71
CA LEU A 166 1.19 7.24 -1.76
C LEU A 166 2.09 6.24 -2.48
N GLN A 167 1.62 5.63 -3.56
CA GLN A 167 2.39 4.73 -4.41
C GLN A 167 3.60 5.46 -5.02
N ARG A 168 3.40 6.64 -5.61
CA ARG A 168 4.50 7.46 -6.15
C ARG A 168 5.52 7.80 -5.06
N LEU A 169 5.08 8.17 -3.86
CA LEU A 169 5.97 8.49 -2.74
C LEU A 169 6.75 7.26 -2.27
N ARG A 170 6.15 6.07 -2.29
CA ARG A 170 6.84 4.81 -2.00
C ARG A 170 7.94 4.54 -3.02
N GLU A 171 7.65 4.69 -4.30
CA GLU A 171 8.54 4.33 -5.39
C GLU A 171 9.66 5.37 -5.62
N GLN A 172 9.32 6.66 -5.56
CA GLN A 172 10.23 7.74 -5.97
C GLN A 172 10.89 8.49 -4.80
N ARG A 173 10.40 8.32 -3.57
CA ARG A 173 10.84 9.08 -2.38
C ARG A 173 11.20 8.16 -1.22
N SER A 174 12.04 7.15 -1.48
CA SER A 174 12.59 6.28 -0.42
C SER A 174 13.39 7.06 0.64
N ASP A 175 13.94 8.22 0.25
CA ASP A 175 14.68 9.16 1.10
C ASP A 175 13.81 10.13 1.94
N ARG A 176 12.49 9.91 1.98
CA ARG A 176 11.54 10.70 2.79
C ARG A 176 11.86 10.70 4.27
N VAL A 177 12.46 9.62 4.76
CA VAL A 177 13.11 9.57 6.07
C VAL A 177 14.60 9.69 5.82
N PHE A 178 15.24 10.66 6.45
CA PHE A 178 16.68 10.79 6.41
C PHE A 178 17.26 10.48 7.78
N PHE A 179 18.44 9.87 7.76
CA PHE A 179 19.15 9.49 8.95
C PHE A 179 20.42 10.29 9.10
N GLN A 180 20.95 10.33 10.31
CA GLN A 180 22.16 11.05 10.67
C GLN A 180 23.01 10.22 11.62
N SER A 181 24.29 10.54 11.69
CA SER A 181 25.22 10.00 12.69
C SER A 181 26.01 11.13 13.33
N LEU A 182 26.28 10.99 14.64
CA LEU A 182 27.20 11.85 15.36
C LEU A 182 28.63 11.32 15.23
N PHE A 183 29.55 12.21 14.88
CA PHE A 183 30.99 11.98 14.87
C PHE A 183 31.63 12.79 15.99
N ARG A 184 32.55 12.20 16.75
CA ARG A 184 33.20 12.90 17.86
C ARG A 184 34.66 12.50 18.05
N SER A 185 35.53 13.50 18.17
CA SER A 185 36.92 13.33 18.61
C SER A 185 37.25 14.42 19.64
N GLY A 186 37.39 14.02 20.91
CA GLY A 186 37.51 14.96 22.03
C GLY A 186 36.29 15.89 22.14
N GLU A 187 36.54 17.20 22.10
CA GLU A 187 35.51 18.25 22.15
C GLU A 187 34.88 18.56 20.78
N LEU A 188 35.49 18.10 19.68
CA LEU A 188 34.95 18.32 18.35
C LEU A 188 33.85 17.30 18.05
N SER A 189 32.66 17.80 17.72
CA SER A 189 31.54 16.98 17.25
C SER A 189 30.94 17.53 15.96
N GLU A 190 30.58 16.63 15.05
CA GLU A 190 29.88 16.95 13.81
C GLU A 190 28.77 15.92 13.57
N THR A 191 27.62 16.37 13.08
CA THR A 191 26.55 15.49 12.63
C THR A 191 26.56 15.43 11.12
N SER A 192 26.47 14.23 10.55
CA SER A 192 26.44 14.03 9.11
C SER A 192 25.26 13.16 8.68
N VAL A 193 24.76 13.39 7.46
CA VAL A 193 23.65 12.64 6.88
C VAL A 193 24.12 11.25 6.48
N CYS A 194 23.31 10.26 6.81
CA CYS A 194 23.52 8.87 6.46
C CYS A 194 22.26 8.28 5.84
N ASN A 195 22.43 7.34 4.92
CA ASN A 195 21.35 6.55 4.36
C ASN A 195 21.90 5.31 3.66
N MET A 196 21.02 4.34 3.40
CA MET A 196 21.31 3.21 2.52
C MET A 196 21.66 3.70 1.11
N CYS A 197 20.97 4.75 0.66
CA CYS A 197 21.17 5.37 -0.65
C CYS A 197 21.30 6.89 -0.48
N LEU A 198 22.49 7.42 -0.73
CA LEU A 198 22.73 8.85 -0.71
C LEU A 198 22.44 9.45 -2.10
N PRO A 199 21.94 10.70 -2.19
CA PRO A 199 21.53 11.29 -3.47
C PRO A 199 22.67 11.31 -4.49
N HIS A 200 22.43 10.77 -5.69
CA HIS A 200 23.37 10.76 -6.82
C HIS A 200 23.83 12.15 -7.26
N ASN A 201 23.10 13.21 -6.89
CA ASN A 201 23.45 14.60 -7.18
C ASN A 201 24.67 15.11 -6.39
N ARG A 202 25.32 14.24 -5.58
CA ARG A 202 26.56 14.55 -4.85
C ARG A 202 27.68 13.52 -5.10
N PRO A 203 28.04 13.21 -6.35
CA PRO A 203 29.04 12.18 -6.64
C PRO A 203 30.47 12.56 -6.22
N GLN A 204 30.68 13.77 -5.69
CA GLN A 204 31.99 14.32 -5.34
C GLN A 204 32.20 14.54 -3.83
N GLU A 205 31.18 14.31 -2.98
CA GLU A 205 31.37 14.43 -1.53
C GLU A 205 32.00 13.13 -0.98
N PRO A 206 33.11 13.19 -0.23
CA PRO A 206 33.72 12.00 0.35
C PRO A 206 32.73 11.30 1.28
N LEU A 207 32.68 9.97 1.21
CA LEU A 207 31.75 9.14 1.99
C LEU A 207 32.49 8.27 3.00
N CYS A 208 31.79 7.94 4.08
CA CYS A 208 32.16 6.87 4.99
C CYS A 208 31.30 5.63 4.68
N ASN A 209 31.94 4.50 4.43
CA ASN A 209 31.28 3.22 4.17
C ASN A 209 31.20 2.41 5.47
N TYR A 210 29.99 2.09 5.89
CA TYR A 210 29.68 1.26 7.05
C TYR A 210 28.77 0.10 6.69
N THR A 211 28.90 -0.40 5.45
CA THR A 211 28.24 -1.63 5.02
C THR A 211 28.50 -2.72 6.05
N ASP A 212 27.44 -3.37 6.49
CA ASP A 212 27.56 -4.45 7.45
C ASP A 212 28.36 -5.59 6.83
N LEU A 213 29.43 -6.01 7.50
CA LEU A 213 30.36 -7.00 6.95
C LEU A 213 29.78 -8.44 6.98
N HIS A 214 28.75 -8.67 7.78
CA HIS A 214 28.11 -9.98 7.92
C HIS A 214 26.94 -10.14 6.95
N THR A 215 26.08 -9.14 6.85
CA THR A 215 24.87 -9.17 6.02
C THR A 215 25.09 -8.56 4.63
N GLY A 216 26.13 -7.75 4.45
CA GLY A 216 26.33 -6.97 3.23
C GLY A 216 25.37 -5.78 3.11
N GLU A 217 24.59 -5.47 4.15
CA GLU A 217 23.61 -4.39 4.12
C GLU A 217 24.30 -3.02 3.98
N PRO A 218 24.03 -2.27 2.90
CA PRO A 218 24.74 -1.03 2.62
C PRO A 218 24.33 0.07 3.59
N TRP A 219 25.34 0.77 4.12
CA TRP A 219 25.12 1.95 4.95
C TRP A 219 26.20 2.99 4.74
N TYR A 220 25.81 4.18 4.27
CA TYR A 220 26.75 5.23 3.93
C TYR A 220 26.44 6.51 4.69
N CYS A 221 27.48 7.24 5.06
CA CYS A 221 27.38 8.60 5.58
C CYS A 221 28.21 9.56 4.75
N LEU A 222 27.75 10.80 4.58
CA LEU A 222 28.64 11.87 4.12
C LEU A 222 29.79 12.03 5.13
N LYS A 223 31.03 12.16 4.68
CA LYS A 223 32.16 12.35 5.58
C LYS A 223 32.05 13.74 6.25
N PRO A 224 32.14 13.83 7.58
CA PRO A 224 32.20 15.13 8.27
C PRO A 224 33.43 15.92 7.82
N LYS A 225 33.39 17.25 7.89
CA LYS A 225 34.41 18.10 7.26
C LYS A 225 35.76 17.99 7.95
N ARG A 226 35.79 17.79 9.27
CA ARG A 226 36.99 17.84 10.09
C ARG A 226 37.28 16.54 10.84
N LEU A 227 36.35 15.58 10.83
CA LEU A 227 36.45 14.33 11.56
C LEU A 227 36.69 13.11 10.64
N SER A 228 37.34 12.07 11.18
CA SER A 228 37.49 10.78 10.49
C SER A 228 36.19 9.97 10.55
N CYS A 229 35.99 9.06 9.59
CA CYS A 229 34.91 8.10 9.61
C CYS A 229 34.92 7.23 10.89
N ASP A 230 36.11 6.90 11.39
CA ASP A 230 36.28 6.04 12.59
C ASP A 230 35.80 6.71 13.89
N THR A 231 35.43 7.99 13.84
CA THR A 231 34.93 8.75 14.99
C THR A 231 33.40 8.71 15.11
N ARG A 232 32.72 7.87 14.33
CA ARG A 232 31.27 7.68 14.42
C ARG A 232 30.89 7.10 15.78
N ILE A 233 30.00 7.77 16.49
CA ILE A 233 29.54 7.37 17.82
C ILE A 233 28.21 6.62 17.77
N ASN A 234 27.29 7.08 16.93
CA ASN A 234 25.93 6.54 16.87
C ASN A 234 25.31 6.73 15.49
N HIS A 235 24.07 6.28 15.38
CA HIS A 235 23.17 6.51 14.25
C HIS A 235 21.77 6.79 14.79
N PHE A 236 21.07 7.78 14.22
CA PHE A 236 19.73 8.16 14.63
C PHE A 236 18.91 8.75 13.48
N LYS A 237 17.59 8.76 13.63
CA LYS A 237 16.68 9.40 12.69
C LYS A 237 16.87 10.92 12.71
N GLY A 238 17.24 11.50 11.58
CA GLY A 238 17.40 12.95 11.42
C GLY A 238 16.07 13.67 11.21
N GLY A 239 15.08 13.00 10.63
CA GLY A 239 13.72 13.53 10.48
C GLY A 239 13.01 13.07 9.22
N TYR A 240 12.02 13.85 8.80
CA TYR A 240 11.29 13.66 7.54
C TYR A 240 11.55 14.83 6.60
N LYS A 241 11.67 14.53 5.31
CA LYS A 241 11.65 15.57 4.28
C LYS A 241 10.28 16.25 4.25
N LYS A 242 10.31 17.58 4.11
CA LYS A 242 9.11 18.39 3.91
C LYS A 242 8.75 18.43 2.42
N ASP A 243 7.55 18.91 2.13
CA ASP A 243 7.11 19.26 0.77
C ASP A 243 7.15 18.07 -0.23
N LEU A 244 6.89 16.87 0.28
CA LEU A 244 6.81 15.64 -0.53
C LEU A 244 5.52 15.56 -1.36
N VAL A 245 4.48 16.26 -0.91
CA VAL A 245 3.19 16.38 -1.58
C VAL A 245 2.93 17.83 -1.92
N THR A 246 2.27 18.08 -3.05
CA THR A 246 1.83 19.42 -3.41
C THR A 246 0.64 19.85 -2.56
N ASN A 247 0.36 21.16 -2.49
CA ASN A 247 -0.82 21.68 -1.80
C ASN A 247 -2.13 21.06 -2.32
N LYS A 248 -2.21 20.72 -3.61
CA LYS A 248 -3.38 20.06 -4.19
C LYS A 248 -3.51 18.61 -3.73
N GLU A 249 -2.40 17.88 -3.69
CA GLU A 249 -2.37 16.49 -3.22
C GLU A 249 -2.65 16.38 -1.73
N ALA A 250 -2.23 17.36 -0.93
CA ALA A 250 -2.52 17.40 0.50
C ALA A 250 -4.04 17.39 0.79
N LEU A 251 -4.87 17.93 -0.12
CA LEU A 251 -6.33 17.91 0.02
C LEU A 251 -6.91 16.49 -0.06
N LEU A 252 -6.23 15.57 -0.75
CA LEU A 252 -6.64 14.15 -0.87
C LEU A 252 -6.51 13.38 0.46
N PHE A 253 -5.75 13.93 1.41
CA PHE A 253 -5.49 13.32 2.71
C PHE A 253 -6.23 14.05 3.85
N GLN A 254 -7.02 15.07 3.53
CA GLN A 254 -7.96 15.64 4.50
C GLN A 254 -9.07 14.62 4.74
N ARG A 255 -9.48 14.45 6.00
CA ARG A 255 -10.51 13.46 6.38
C ARG A 255 -11.77 13.66 5.54
N SER A 256 -11.96 12.82 4.54
CA SER A 256 -13.26 12.57 3.93
C SER A 256 -14.06 11.69 4.91
N GLY A 257 -15.36 11.94 5.05
CA GLY A 257 -16.22 11.22 6.00
C GLY A 257 -16.32 9.72 5.73
N ALA A 258 -17.07 9.00 6.57
CA ALA A 258 -17.43 7.61 6.30
C ALA A 258 -18.56 7.56 5.25
N VAL A 259 -18.63 6.47 4.46
CA VAL A 259 -19.83 6.18 3.66
C VAL A 259 -20.98 5.91 4.65
N PRO A 260 -22.21 6.38 4.40
CA PRO A 260 -23.33 6.22 5.33
C PRO A 260 -23.50 4.77 5.81
N CYS A 261 -23.63 4.59 7.13
CA CYS A 261 -23.72 3.26 7.77
C CYS A 261 -25.12 2.66 7.60
N PHE A 262 -25.22 1.34 7.40
CA PHE A 262 -26.50 0.62 7.37
C PHE A 262 -26.57 -0.41 8.49
N ILE A 263 -27.71 -0.41 9.20
CA ILE A 263 -28.02 -1.38 10.26
C ILE A 263 -28.84 -2.52 9.65
N LEU A 264 -28.38 -3.75 9.84
CA LEU A 264 -29.10 -4.97 9.50
C LEU A 264 -29.53 -5.69 10.78
N HIS A 265 -30.75 -6.20 10.79
CA HIS A 265 -31.14 -7.24 11.74
C HIS A 265 -31.02 -8.58 11.00
N LEU A 266 -30.12 -9.44 11.48
CA LEU A 266 -29.98 -10.82 11.05
C LEU A 266 -30.70 -11.72 12.05
#